data_AF-A0A2D5IMR3-F1
#
_entry.id   AF-A0A2D5IMR3-F1
#
_cell.length_a   1.000
_cell.length_b   1.000
_cell.length_c   1.000
_cell.angle_alpha   90.00
_cell.angle_beta   90.00
_cell.angle_gamma   90.00
#
_symmetry.space_group_name_H-M   'P 1'
#
loop_
_entity.id
_entity.type
_entity.pdbx_description
1 polymer ?
#
loop_
_entity_poly.entity_id
_entity_poly.type
_entity_poly.pdbx_seq_one_letter_code
_entity_poly.pdbx_strand_id
1 'polypeptide(L)'
;MSSSNSFIDRHYLVLRRLHSISGIVPIGLFLFPHLTTNSSIVWGDATKVGGVATFQHEVNFIHDLPALFLIEVFGLWLPIIYHAAMGVYFARSGRTNTSRYAYQGNVRYTLQRASGYIALVFIFMHVASLRFGVSFGGLMPGFDPNYAASTTAEHFQNGLWGRFAAVFYLVGVMAAVYHFANGLWTAAITWGLTVTTTAQHRWGMACAAIGAGLAAAGLTAILGFTFLDVGEAETVEKEMLQMKSPTASASGPTEN
;
A
#
# COMPACT_ATOMS: atom_id res chain seq x y z
N MET A 1 30.13 36.84 -6.67
CA MET A 1 28.69 36.65 -6.95
C MET A 1 28.09 35.86 -5.79
N SER A 2 27.30 36.53 -4.93
CA SER A 2 26.56 35.83 -3.87
C SER A 2 25.46 35.02 -4.54
N SER A 3 25.58 33.70 -4.59
CA SER A 3 24.46 32.86 -5.03
C SER A 3 23.35 33.02 -4.00
N SER A 4 22.27 33.70 -4.37
CA SER A 4 21.07 33.73 -3.55
C SER A 4 20.62 32.29 -3.31
N ASN A 5 20.65 31.83 -2.06
CA ASN A 5 20.19 30.49 -1.70
C ASN A 5 18.78 30.27 -2.26
N SER A 6 18.56 29.13 -2.93
CA SER A 6 17.26 28.82 -3.53
C SER A 6 16.17 28.73 -2.45
N PHE A 7 14.89 28.74 -2.84
CA PHE A 7 13.79 28.53 -1.89
C PHE A 7 13.96 27.20 -1.11
N ILE A 8 14.41 26.15 -1.80
CA ILE A 8 14.63 24.82 -1.22
C ILE A 8 15.77 24.87 -0.20
N ASP A 9 16.88 25.55 -0.50
CA ASP A 9 18.01 25.66 0.43
C ASP A 9 17.62 26.42 1.70
N ARG A 10 16.85 27.50 1.55
CA ARG A 10 16.37 28.33 2.67
C ARG A 10 15.40 27.57 3.60
N HIS A 11 14.57 26.69 3.04
CA HIS A 11 13.55 25.96 3.79
C HIS A 11 13.86 24.47 3.94
N TYR A 12 15.11 24.06 3.72
CA TYR A 12 15.51 22.65 3.63
C TYR A 12 15.08 21.82 4.84
N LEU A 13 15.28 22.36 6.05
CA LEU A 13 14.91 21.67 7.29
C LEU A 13 13.39 21.45 7.39
N VAL A 14 12.58 22.46 7.08
CA VAL A 14 11.12 22.36 7.11
C VAL A 14 10.63 21.34 6.08
N LEU A 15 11.17 21.40 4.85
CA LEU A 15 10.81 20.47 3.78
C LEU A 15 11.16 19.02 4.15
N ARG A 16 12.32 18.80 4.79
CA ARG A 16 12.73 17.48 5.34
C ARG A 16 11.78 16.98 6.42
N ARG A 17 11.34 17.87 7.33
CA ARG A 17 10.39 17.54 8.41
C ARG A 17 9.01 17.19 7.87
N LEU A 18 8.49 17.98 6.94
CA LEU A 18 7.24 17.69 6.24
C LEU A 18 7.32 16.37 5.47
N HIS A 19 8.47 16.07 4.85
CA HIS A 19 8.67 14.80 4.13
C HIS A 19 8.63 13.62 5.10
N SER A 20 9.24 13.77 6.28
CA SER A 20 9.16 12.77 7.33
C SER A 20 7.74 12.58 7.87
N ILE A 21 7.01 13.66 8.16
CA ILE A 21 5.63 13.57 8.69
C ILE A 21 4.68 12.97 7.67
N SER A 22 4.73 13.40 6.40
CA SER A 22 3.89 12.83 5.33
C SER A 22 4.11 11.32 5.16
N GLY A 23 5.34 10.83 5.32
CA GLY A 23 5.64 9.40 5.27
C GLY A 23 5.08 8.60 6.46
N ILE A 24 5.04 9.19 7.66
CA ILE A 24 4.68 8.49 8.90
C ILE A 24 3.18 8.57 9.17
N VAL A 25 2.63 9.78 9.11
CA VAL A 25 1.28 10.05 9.57
C VAL A 25 0.28 9.64 8.48
N PRO A 26 0.07 10.39 7.38
CA PRO A 26 -0.94 10.00 6.42
C PRO A 26 -0.62 8.67 5.70
N ILE A 27 0.59 8.53 5.14
CA ILE A 27 0.94 7.34 4.36
C ILE A 27 1.11 6.11 5.26
N GLY A 28 1.81 6.27 6.39
CA GLY A 28 2.00 5.20 7.36
C GLY A 28 0.69 4.73 7.98
N LEU A 29 -0.18 5.64 8.42
CA LEU A 29 -1.51 5.29 8.95
C LEU A 29 -2.39 4.65 7.90
N PHE A 30 -2.27 4.99 6.61
CA PHE A 30 -2.99 4.30 5.54
C PHE A 30 -2.49 2.87 5.32
N LEU A 31 -1.18 2.62 5.44
CA LEU A 31 -0.60 1.31 5.16
C LEU A 31 -1.13 0.19 6.07
N PHE A 32 -1.43 0.49 7.34
CA PHE A 32 -1.99 -0.49 8.29
C PHE A 32 -3.37 -1.01 7.87
N PRO A 33 -4.43 -0.18 7.81
CA PRO A 33 -5.76 -0.63 7.38
C PRO A 33 -5.72 -1.15 5.95
N HIS A 34 -4.89 -0.58 5.06
CA HIS A 34 -4.76 -1.11 3.70
C HIS A 34 -4.29 -2.57 3.70
N LEU A 35 -3.21 -2.92 4.39
CA LEU A 35 -2.73 -4.31 4.44
C LEU A 35 -3.62 -5.21 5.31
N THR A 36 -4.25 -4.69 6.36
CA THR A 36 -5.23 -5.43 7.17
C THR A 36 -6.45 -5.80 6.34
N THR A 37 -7.06 -4.86 5.62
CA THR A 37 -8.20 -5.12 4.73
C THR A 37 -7.79 -6.11 3.64
N ASN A 38 -6.66 -5.91 2.96
CA ASN A 38 -6.23 -6.85 1.91
C ASN A 38 -5.95 -8.27 2.43
N SER A 39 -5.35 -8.39 3.62
CA SER A 39 -5.10 -9.71 4.22
C SER A 39 -6.36 -10.42 4.70
N SER A 40 -7.50 -9.71 4.84
CA SER A 40 -8.77 -10.30 5.28
C SER A 40 -9.31 -11.36 4.32
N ILE A 41 -8.85 -11.36 3.06
CA ILE A 41 -9.09 -12.47 2.13
C ILE A 41 -8.63 -13.83 2.68
N VAL A 42 -7.69 -13.83 3.62
CA VAL A 42 -7.18 -15.04 4.30
C VAL A 42 -7.67 -15.15 5.74
N TRP A 43 -7.73 -14.05 6.51
CA TRP A 43 -8.03 -14.12 7.95
C TRP A 43 -9.47 -13.75 8.33
N GLY A 44 -10.25 -13.15 7.41
CA GLY A 44 -11.57 -12.60 7.69
C GLY A 44 -12.64 -13.65 8.04
N ASP A 45 -12.45 -14.88 7.57
CA ASP A 45 -13.15 -16.10 7.98
C ASP A 45 -12.19 -17.27 7.72
N ALA A 46 -12.29 -18.36 8.49
CA ALA A 46 -11.44 -19.53 8.30
C ALA A 46 -11.72 -20.28 6.98
N THR A 47 -12.88 -20.04 6.37
CA THR A 47 -13.26 -20.56 5.05
C THR A 47 -12.86 -19.57 3.95
N LYS A 48 -12.48 -20.10 2.78
CA LYS A 48 -12.16 -19.26 1.62
C LYS A 48 -13.33 -18.35 1.21
N VAL A 49 -14.54 -18.89 1.25
CA VAL A 49 -15.80 -18.19 0.96
C VAL A 49 -16.01 -17.02 1.92
N GLY A 50 -15.86 -17.25 3.23
CA GLY A 50 -16.02 -16.17 4.20
C GLY A 50 -14.90 -15.12 4.12
N GLY A 51 -13.67 -15.50 3.73
CA GLY A 51 -12.58 -14.56 3.46
C GLY A 51 -12.92 -13.57 2.33
N VAL A 52 -13.53 -14.05 1.25
CA VAL A 52 -14.04 -13.20 0.15
C VAL A 52 -15.12 -12.26 0.67
N ALA A 53 -16.09 -12.77 1.42
CA ALA A 53 -17.18 -11.97 1.95
C ALA A 53 -16.68 -10.86 2.89
N THR A 54 -15.75 -11.18 3.79
CA THR A 54 -15.14 -10.18 4.68
C THR A 54 -14.37 -9.14 3.89
N PHE A 55 -13.54 -9.53 2.93
CA PHE A 55 -12.81 -8.58 2.09
C PHE A 55 -13.75 -7.62 1.34
N GLN A 56 -14.78 -8.15 0.66
CA GLN A 56 -15.73 -7.33 -0.09
C GLN A 56 -16.55 -6.41 0.82
N HIS A 57 -16.90 -6.88 2.02
CA HIS A 57 -17.55 -6.04 3.04
C HIS A 57 -16.68 -4.83 3.40
N GLU A 58 -15.40 -5.03 3.69
CA GLU A 58 -14.47 -3.95 4.04
C GLU A 58 -14.26 -2.97 2.86
N VAL A 59 -14.18 -3.48 1.62
CA VAL A 59 -14.12 -2.63 0.42
C VAL A 59 -15.36 -1.75 0.29
N ASN A 60 -16.55 -2.32 0.49
CA ASN A 60 -17.81 -1.59 0.47
C ASN A 60 -17.86 -0.52 1.59
N PHE A 61 -17.45 -0.89 2.81
CA PHE A 61 -17.40 0.03 3.95
C PHE A 61 -16.51 1.24 3.66
N ILE A 62 -15.32 1.03 3.08
CA ILE A 62 -14.40 2.11 2.71
C ILE A 62 -15.02 3.04 1.66
N HIS A 63 -15.70 2.49 0.64
CA HIS A 63 -16.37 3.29 -0.39
C HIS A 63 -17.60 4.04 0.12
N ASP A 64 -18.24 3.56 1.20
CA ASP A 64 -19.40 4.17 1.82
C ASP A 64 -19.03 5.21 2.92
N LEU A 65 -17.73 5.48 3.16
CA LEU A 65 -17.28 6.44 4.17
C LEU A 65 -17.77 7.88 3.87
N PRO A 66 -18.27 8.61 4.89
CA PRO A 66 -18.66 10.00 4.71
C PRO A 66 -17.44 10.87 4.38
N ALA A 67 -17.62 11.81 3.44
CA ALA A 67 -16.55 12.69 2.98
C ALA A 67 -15.29 11.96 2.44
N LEU A 68 -15.44 10.75 1.89
CA LEU A 68 -14.36 9.95 1.30
C LEU A 68 -13.46 10.77 0.36
N PHE A 69 -14.05 11.61 -0.50
CA PHE A 69 -13.27 12.49 -1.38
C PHE A 69 -12.29 13.41 -0.62
N LEU A 70 -12.72 14.02 0.50
CA LEU A 70 -11.84 14.87 1.30
C LEU A 70 -10.77 14.05 2.01
N ILE A 71 -11.13 12.87 2.52
CA ILE A 71 -10.20 11.91 3.13
C ILE A 71 -9.12 11.51 2.12
N GLU A 72 -9.51 11.21 0.89
CA GLU A 72 -8.57 10.84 -0.17
C GLU A 72 -7.66 12.01 -0.55
N VAL A 73 -8.19 13.21 -0.75
CA VAL A 73 -7.38 14.37 -1.14
C VAL A 73 -6.36 14.73 -0.06
N PHE A 74 -6.79 14.90 1.19
CA PHE A 74 -5.93 15.39 2.27
C PHE A 74 -5.18 14.29 3.02
N GLY A 75 -5.76 13.09 3.10
CA GLY A 75 -5.19 11.93 3.77
C GLY A 75 -4.31 11.07 2.88
N LEU A 76 -4.51 11.06 1.54
CA LEU A 76 -3.77 10.19 0.63
C LEU A 76 -3.04 10.95 -0.47
N TRP A 77 -3.76 11.62 -1.38
CA TRP A 77 -3.18 12.19 -2.60
C TRP A 77 -2.18 13.31 -2.33
N LEU A 78 -2.55 14.32 -1.55
CA LEU A 78 -1.67 15.43 -1.24
C LEU A 78 -0.40 14.94 -0.50
N PRO A 79 -0.50 14.12 0.57
CA PRO A 79 0.69 13.62 1.24
C PRO A 79 1.57 12.71 0.39
N ILE A 80 0.99 11.79 -0.41
CA ILE A 80 1.78 10.85 -1.21
C ILE A 80 2.54 11.55 -2.32
N ILE A 81 1.91 12.52 -3.00
CA ILE A 81 2.55 13.33 -4.04
C ILE A 81 3.72 14.11 -3.44
N TYR A 82 3.49 14.80 -2.31
CA TYR A 82 4.53 15.56 -1.64
C TYR A 82 5.68 14.66 -1.18
N HIS A 83 5.36 13.53 -0.53
CA HIS A 83 6.35 12.58 -0.04
C HIS A 83 7.18 12.00 -1.19
N ALA A 84 6.56 11.55 -2.28
CA ALA A 84 7.24 11.01 -3.44
C ALA A 84 8.14 12.05 -4.12
N ALA A 85 7.63 13.25 -4.39
CA ALA A 85 8.38 14.30 -5.07
C ALA A 85 9.62 14.74 -4.27
N MET A 86 9.44 15.04 -2.97
CA MET A 86 10.55 15.42 -2.10
C MET A 86 11.48 14.23 -1.82
N GLY A 87 10.95 13.02 -1.74
CA GLY A 87 11.71 11.79 -1.57
C GLY A 87 12.66 11.55 -2.74
N VAL A 88 12.19 11.69 -3.98
CA VAL A 88 13.03 11.62 -5.18
C VAL A 88 14.10 12.72 -5.17
N TYR A 89 13.72 13.96 -4.85
CA TYR A 89 14.67 15.07 -4.74
C TYR A 89 15.81 14.74 -3.75
N PHE A 90 15.47 14.31 -2.53
CA PHE A 90 16.42 13.95 -1.48
C PHE A 90 17.20 12.66 -1.75
N ALA A 91 16.63 11.73 -2.50
CA ALA A 91 17.29 10.50 -2.88
C ALA A 91 18.42 10.79 -3.88
N ARG A 92 18.16 11.64 -4.89
CA ARG A 92 19.14 12.05 -5.91
C ARG A 92 20.24 12.96 -5.36
N SER A 93 19.97 13.74 -4.31
CA SER A 93 21.00 14.58 -3.68
C SER A 93 21.93 13.80 -2.73
N GLY A 94 21.63 12.53 -2.45
CA GLY A 94 22.40 11.70 -1.52
C GLY A 94 23.59 11.00 -2.18
N ARG A 95 24.63 10.68 -1.39
CA ARG A 95 25.75 9.84 -1.81
C ARG A 95 25.71 8.50 -1.06
N THR A 96 26.00 7.39 -1.74
CA THR A 96 26.10 6.05 -1.14
C THR A 96 27.58 5.63 -1.08
N ASN A 97 27.94 4.79 -0.10
CA ASN A 97 29.32 4.29 0.04
C ASN A 97 29.37 2.82 0.51
N THR A 98 28.36 2.03 0.13
CA THR A 98 28.23 0.63 0.56
C THR A 98 29.24 -0.32 -0.08
N SER A 99 29.82 0.05 -1.23
CA SER A 99 30.85 -0.77 -1.90
C SER A 99 32.19 -0.80 -1.16
N ARG A 100 32.53 0.27 -0.44
CA ARG A 100 33.77 0.37 0.36
C ARG A 100 33.51 0.15 1.85
N TYR A 101 32.34 0.54 2.35
CA TYR A 101 31.99 0.45 3.78
C TYR A 101 30.59 -0.14 3.95
N ALA A 102 30.51 -1.46 4.08
CA ALA A 102 29.27 -2.22 4.27
C ALA A 102 28.73 -2.17 5.71
N TYR A 103 28.85 -1.03 6.39
CA TYR A 103 28.26 -0.86 7.72
C TYR A 103 26.73 -0.87 7.64
N GLN A 104 26.10 -1.38 8.69
CA GLN A 104 24.65 -1.56 8.74
C GLN A 104 23.86 -0.26 8.47
N GLY A 105 24.33 0.88 8.98
CA GLY A 105 23.74 2.19 8.69
C GLY A 105 23.83 2.59 7.21
N ASN A 106 24.95 2.29 6.55
CA ASN A 106 25.14 2.56 5.11
C ASN A 106 24.22 1.67 4.26
N VAL A 107 24.07 0.40 4.64
CA VAL A 107 23.15 -0.54 3.97
C VAL A 107 21.71 -0.04 4.09
N ARG A 108 21.24 0.28 5.30
CA ARG A 108 19.90 0.85 5.53
C ARG A 108 19.66 2.12 4.73
N TYR A 109 20.65 3.02 4.69
CA TYR A 109 20.59 4.25 3.92
C TYR A 109 20.41 4.01 2.41
N THR A 110 21.11 3.01 1.86
CA THR A 110 20.99 2.63 0.44
C THR A 110 19.65 1.94 0.17
N LEU A 111 19.27 0.99 1.02
CA LEU A 111 18.01 0.26 0.89
C LEU A 111 16.79 1.17 1.04
N GLN A 112 16.82 2.21 1.88
CA GLN A 112 15.73 3.20 1.97
C GLN A 112 15.46 3.87 0.61
N ARG A 113 16.51 4.19 -0.16
CA ARG A 113 16.37 4.83 -1.47
C ARG A 113 15.90 3.83 -2.52
N ALA A 114 16.55 2.67 -2.57
CA ALA A 114 16.19 1.63 -3.52
C ALA A 114 14.73 1.21 -3.34
N SER A 115 14.31 0.92 -2.10
CA SER A 115 12.92 0.60 -1.77
C SER A 115 11.97 1.76 -2.08
N GLY A 116 12.38 3.02 -1.89
CA GLY A 116 11.56 4.18 -2.23
C GLY A 116 11.28 4.31 -3.73
N TYR A 117 12.29 4.05 -4.58
CA TYR A 117 12.10 4.04 -6.03
C TYR A 117 11.25 2.87 -6.50
N ILE A 118 11.47 1.67 -5.92
CA ILE A 118 10.65 0.49 -6.22
C ILE A 118 9.20 0.75 -5.81
N ALA A 119 8.97 1.26 -4.59
CA ALA A 119 7.65 1.59 -4.08
C ALA A 119 6.97 2.67 -4.94
N LEU A 120 7.69 3.66 -5.44
CA LEU A 120 7.14 4.68 -6.33
C LEU A 120 6.58 4.06 -7.62
N VAL A 121 7.35 3.21 -8.29
CA VAL A 121 6.89 2.51 -9.51
C VAL A 121 5.73 1.56 -9.19
N PHE A 122 5.84 0.81 -8.09
CA PHE A 122 4.80 -0.09 -7.63
C PHE A 122 3.48 0.63 -7.36
N ILE A 123 3.49 1.69 -6.55
CA ILE A 123 2.30 2.47 -6.19
C ILE A 123 1.66 3.08 -7.44
N PHE A 124 2.46 3.61 -8.37
CA PHE A 124 1.93 4.15 -9.62
C PHE A 124 1.14 3.08 -10.40
N MET A 125 1.73 1.90 -10.61
CA MET A 125 1.08 0.81 -11.34
C MET A 125 -0.13 0.22 -10.57
N HIS A 126 0.01 0.08 -9.26
CA HIS A 126 -1.02 -0.42 -8.35
C HIS A 126 -2.27 0.47 -8.36
N VAL A 127 -2.08 1.78 -8.22
CA VAL A 127 -3.18 2.75 -8.22
C VAL A 127 -3.78 2.89 -9.62
N ALA A 128 -2.96 2.91 -10.66
CA ALA A 128 -3.47 2.97 -12.03
C ALA A 128 -4.41 1.78 -12.34
N SER A 129 -4.03 0.56 -11.96
CA SER A 129 -4.85 -0.64 -12.21
C SER A 129 -6.02 -0.77 -11.24
N LEU A 130 -5.77 -0.82 -9.92
CA LEU A 130 -6.79 -1.19 -8.94
C LEU A 130 -7.62 0.00 -8.43
N ARG A 131 -7.28 1.25 -8.76
CA ARG A 131 -8.13 2.41 -8.45
C ARG A 131 -8.76 3.02 -9.70
N PHE A 132 -8.04 3.07 -10.81
CA PHE A 132 -8.53 3.70 -12.05
C PHE A 132 -8.86 2.70 -13.17
N GLY A 133 -8.68 1.40 -12.96
CA GLY A 133 -9.03 0.37 -13.95
C GLY A 133 -8.14 0.36 -15.19
N VAL A 134 -6.95 0.95 -15.13
CA VAL A 134 -6.02 1.02 -16.28
C VAL A 134 -5.41 -0.36 -16.53
N SER A 135 -5.64 -0.91 -17.72
CA SER A 135 -5.27 -2.28 -18.03
C SER A 135 -3.88 -2.50 -18.64
N PHE A 136 -3.16 -1.41 -18.97
CA PHE A 136 -1.82 -1.45 -19.58
C PHE A 136 -1.69 -2.43 -20.76
N GLY A 137 -2.68 -2.45 -21.66
CA GLY A 137 -2.66 -3.35 -22.83
C GLY A 137 -2.87 -4.83 -22.49
N GLY A 138 -3.54 -5.12 -21.37
CA GLY A 138 -3.85 -6.47 -20.89
C GLY A 138 -2.84 -7.04 -19.91
N LEU A 139 -1.78 -6.29 -19.56
CA LEU A 139 -0.81 -6.67 -18.53
C LEU A 139 -1.46 -6.73 -17.14
N MET A 140 -2.43 -5.84 -16.88
CA MET A 140 -3.27 -5.84 -15.69
C MET A 140 -4.73 -5.87 -16.18
N PRO A 141 -5.54 -6.88 -15.84
CA PRO A 141 -6.96 -6.90 -16.20
C PRO A 141 -7.73 -5.68 -15.66
N GLY A 142 -9.00 -5.53 -16.05
CA GLY A 142 -9.86 -4.52 -15.44
C GLY A 142 -10.10 -4.81 -13.96
N PHE A 143 -10.37 -3.77 -13.16
CA PHE A 143 -10.77 -3.89 -11.76
C PHE A 143 -12.18 -3.35 -11.58
N ASP A 144 -13.03 -4.11 -10.89
CA ASP A 144 -14.38 -3.68 -10.51
C ASP A 144 -14.52 -3.71 -8.98
N PRO A 145 -14.77 -2.56 -8.32
CA PRO A 145 -14.98 -2.49 -6.88
C PRO A 145 -16.11 -3.36 -6.32
N ASN A 146 -17.11 -3.72 -7.14
CA ASN A 146 -18.22 -4.60 -6.74
C ASN A 146 -17.82 -6.09 -6.77
N TYR A 147 -16.74 -6.40 -7.48
CA TYR A 147 -16.15 -7.73 -7.66
C TYR A 147 -14.67 -7.68 -7.27
N ALA A 148 -14.37 -7.07 -6.12
CA ALA A 148 -13.02 -6.65 -5.80
C ALA A 148 -12.07 -7.84 -5.58
N ALA A 149 -12.54 -8.92 -4.96
CA ALA A 149 -11.75 -10.12 -4.72
C ALA A 149 -11.47 -10.87 -6.02
N SER A 150 -12.51 -11.14 -6.81
CA SER A 150 -12.37 -11.91 -8.05
C SER A 150 -11.52 -11.16 -9.08
N THR A 151 -11.78 -9.87 -9.31
CA THR A 151 -10.98 -9.08 -10.27
C THR A 151 -9.55 -8.85 -9.80
N THR A 152 -9.28 -8.77 -8.48
CA THR A 152 -7.90 -8.78 -7.95
C THR A 152 -7.21 -10.13 -8.14
N ALA A 153 -7.93 -11.23 -7.95
CA ALA A 153 -7.38 -12.57 -8.20
C ALA A 153 -7.04 -12.78 -9.69
N GLU A 154 -7.88 -12.30 -10.60
CA GLU A 154 -7.60 -12.33 -12.05
C GLU A 154 -6.29 -11.60 -12.39
N HIS A 155 -5.96 -10.49 -11.72
CA HIS A 155 -4.69 -9.80 -11.90
C HIS A 155 -3.48 -10.68 -11.64
N PHE A 156 -3.58 -11.68 -10.76
CA PHE A 156 -2.46 -12.57 -10.41
C PHE A 156 -2.51 -13.90 -11.17
N GLN A 157 -3.65 -14.24 -11.75
CA GLN A 157 -3.89 -15.55 -12.35
C GLN A 157 -3.96 -15.54 -13.88
N ASN A 158 -4.03 -14.36 -14.52
CA ASN A 158 -4.11 -14.24 -15.98
C ASN A 158 -2.82 -14.65 -16.71
N GLY A 159 -2.64 -15.97 -16.88
CA GLY A 159 -1.53 -16.56 -17.62
C GLY A 159 -0.15 -16.21 -17.06
N LEU A 160 0.82 -16.04 -17.97
CA LEU A 160 2.19 -15.68 -17.60
C LEU A 160 2.29 -14.28 -16.98
N TRP A 161 1.52 -13.33 -17.51
CA TRP A 161 1.52 -11.94 -17.04
C TRP A 161 0.93 -11.79 -15.65
N GLY A 162 -0.09 -12.56 -15.31
CA GLY A 162 -0.62 -12.60 -13.94
C GLY A 162 0.43 -13.06 -12.92
N ARG A 163 1.20 -14.10 -13.25
CA ARG A 163 2.30 -14.56 -12.38
C ARG A 163 3.38 -13.51 -12.20
N PHE A 164 3.71 -12.78 -13.27
CA PHE A 164 4.63 -11.64 -13.18
C PHE A 164 4.04 -10.52 -12.31
N ALA A 165 2.75 -10.23 -12.44
CA ALA A 165 2.07 -9.26 -11.58
C ALA A 165 2.13 -9.68 -10.11
N ALA A 166 1.89 -10.95 -9.77
CA ALA A 166 2.01 -11.44 -8.40
C ALA A 166 3.42 -11.23 -7.81
N VAL A 167 4.47 -11.52 -8.58
CA VAL A 167 5.88 -11.28 -8.17
C VAL A 167 6.17 -9.77 -8.07
N PHE A 168 5.67 -8.98 -9.01
CA PHE A 168 5.80 -7.51 -8.98
C PHE A 168 5.15 -6.92 -7.72
N TYR A 169 3.95 -7.37 -7.37
CA TYR A 169 3.25 -6.99 -6.15
C TYR A 169 4.01 -7.44 -4.90
N LEU A 170 4.57 -8.65 -4.88
CA LEU A 170 5.40 -9.12 -3.76
C LEU A 170 6.60 -8.21 -3.54
N VAL A 171 7.38 -7.93 -4.59
CA VAL A 171 8.55 -7.04 -4.51
C VAL A 171 8.14 -5.63 -4.10
N GLY A 172 7.05 -5.10 -4.68
CA GLY A 172 6.52 -3.78 -4.39
C GLY A 172 6.06 -3.60 -2.95
N VAL A 173 5.27 -4.56 -2.44
CA VAL A 173 4.78 -4.56 -1.06
C VAL A 173 5.94 -4.73 -0.07
N MET A 174 6.87 -5.66 -0.32
CA MET A 174 8.04 -5.81 0.55
C MET A 174 8.92 -4.56 0.56
N ALA A 175 9.09 -3.89 -0.58
CA ALA A 175 9.79 -2.63 -0.67
C ALA A 175 9.08 -1.52 0.11
N ALA A 176 7.76 -1.37 -0.04
CA ALA A 176 6.97 -0.37 0.69
C ALA A 176 7.01 -0.59 2.21
N VAL A 177 6.86 -1.84 2.66
CA VAL A 177 6.92 -2.21 4.09
C VAL A 177 8.32 -1.95 4.66
N TYR A 178 9.38 -2.35 3.96
CA TYR A 178 10.75 -2.03 4.38
C TYR A 178 10.98 -0.52 4.46
N HIS A 179 10.57 0.22 3.42
CA HIS A 179 10.72 1.67 3.32
C HIS A 179 10.03 2.36 4.51
N PHE A 180 8.83 1.92 4.85
CA PHE A 180 8.07 2.41 5.99
C PHE A 180 8.75 2.08 7.32
N ALA A 181 9.09 0.81 7.56
CA ALA A 181 9.69 0.37 8.82
C ALA A 181 11.05 1.03 9.10
N ASN A 182 11.93 1.10 8.09
CA ASN A 182 13.20 1.80 8.21
C ASN A 182 13.02 3.33 8.25
N GLY A 183 11.98 3.85 7.61
CA GLY A 183 11.52 5.24 7.72
C GLY A 183 11.13 5.62 9.15
N LEU A 184 10.34 4.79 9.85
CA LEU A 184 9.96 4.97 11.26
C LEU A 184 11.19 5.02 12.17
N TRP A 185 12.16 4.12 11.94
CA TRP A 185 13.40 4.10 12.69
C TRP A 185 14.20 5.40 12.49
N THR A 186 14.39 5.80 11.24
CA THR A 186 15.12 7.02 10.86
C THR A 186 14.42 8.27 11.40
N ALA A 187 13.09 8.30 11.31
CA ALA A 187 12.31 9.42 11.79
C ALA A 187 12.49 9.66 13.28
N ALA A 188 12.35 8.64 14.13
CA ALA A 188 12.52 8.80 15.57
C ALA A 188 13.88 9.39 15.95
N ILE A 189 14.94 9.03 15.22
CA ILE A 189 16.27 9.63 15.41
C ILE A 189 16.26 11.09 14.99
N THR A 190 15.79 11.39 13.78
CA THR A 190 15.80 12.77 13.26
C THR A 190 14.94 13.70 14.10
N TRP A 191 13.82 13.24 14.66
CA TRP A 191 12.93 14.00 15.54
C TRP A 191 13.40 14.05 17.00
N GLY A 192 14.52 13.42 17.33
CA GLY A 192 15.08 13.45 18.68
C GLY A 192 14.31 12.60 19.70
N LEU A 193 13.44 11.70 19.23
CA LEU A 193 12.70 10.76 20.10
C LEU A 193 13.60 9.64 20.62
N THR A 194 14.61 9.24 19.84
CA THR A 194 15.58 8.19 20.19
C THR A 194 17.02 8.72 20.14
N VAL A 195 17.44 9.36 21.22
CA VAL A 195 18.75 10.05 21.31
C VAL A 195 19.90 9.07 21.57
N THR A 196 19.74 8.11 22.48
CA THR A 196 20.81 7.19 22.89
C THR A 196 20.90 5.96 21.98
N THR A 197 22.06 5.33 21.91
CA THR A 197 22.28 4.08 21.15
C THR A 197 21.33 2.96 21.61
N THR A 198 21.13 2.81 22.91
CA THR A 198 20.18 1.85 23.48
C THR A 198 18.74 2.14 23.05
N ALA A 199 18.31 3.41 23.07
CA ALA A 199 16.97 3.80 22.61
C ALA A 199 16.78 3.52 21.12
N GLN A 200 17.77 3.84 20.29
CA GLN A 200 17.76 3.56 18.85
C GLN A 200 17.72 2.07 18.54
N HIS A 201 18.40 1.24 19.34
CA HIS A 201 18.37 -0.21 19.20
C HIS A 201 17.00 -0.79 19.57
N ARG A 202 16.46 -0.42 20.74
CA ARG A 202 15.12 -0.86 21.18
C ARG A 202 14.03 -0.44 20.21
N TRP A 203 14.08 0.79 19.72
CA TRP A 203 13.16 1.27 18.69
C TRP A 203 13.36 0.53 17.37
N GLY A 204 14.60 0.23 16.99
CA GLY A 204 14.90 -0.59 15.82
C GLY A 204 14.24 -1.97 15.88
N MET A 205 14.21 -2.61 17.06
CA MET A 205 13.49 -3.88 17.25
C MET A 205 11.98 -3.72 17.11
N ALA A 206 11.41 -2.65 17.65
CA ALA A 206 9.98 -2.35 17.47
C ALA A 206 9.62 -2.11 16.00
N CYS A 207 10.40 -1.31 15.27
CA CYS A 207 10.22 -1.10 13.83
C CYS A 207 10.36 -2.39 13.03
N ALA A 208 11.30 -3.27 13.39
CA ALA A 208 11.46 -4.56 12.75
C ALA A 208 10.26 -5.47 13.00
N ALA A 209 9.71 -5.49 14.22
CA ALA A 209 8.50 -6.25 14.53
C ALA A 209 7.26 -5.73 13.78
N ILE A 210 7.07 -4.41 13.73
CA ILE A 210 6.01 -3.77 12.94
C ILE A 210 6.17 -4.11 11.46
N GLY A 211 7.37 -3.97 10.91
CA GLY A 211 7.68 -4.33 9.54
C GLY A 211 7.43 -5.80 9.23
N ALA A 212 7.77 -6.71 10.15
CA ALA A 212 7.51 -8.14 9.99
C ALA A 212 6.00 -8.45 9.99
N GLY A 213 5.23 -7.81 10.87
CA GLY A 213 3.77 -7.97 10.89
C GLY A 213 3.10 -7.47 9.60
N LEU A 214 3.50 -6.29 9.12
CA LEU A 214 3.01 -5.75 7.84
C LEU A 214 3.45 -6.60 6.65
N ALA A 215 4.68 -7.11 6.66
CA ALA A 215 5.19 -8.00 5.62
C ALA A 215 4.39 -9.32 5.60
N ALA A 216 4.07 -9.88 6.77
CA ALA A 216 3.24 -11.07 6.87
C ALA A 216 1.84 -10.80 6.30
N ALA A 217 1.18 -9.70 6.67
CA ALA A 217 -0.13 -9.33 6.13
C ALA A 217 -0.10 -9.13 4.60
N GLY A 218 0.92 -8.44 4.08
CA GLY A 218 1.09 -8.26 2.64
C GLY A 218 1.32 -9.58 1.89
N LEU A 219 2.16 -10.46 2.45
CA LEU A 219 2.44 -11.76 1.87
C LEU A 219 1.19 -12.66 1.87
N THR A 220 0.44 -12.72 2.98
CA THR A 220 -0.78 -13.53 3.05
C THR A 220 -1.84 -13.01 2.10
N ALA A 221 -2.01 -11.69 1.96
CA ALA A 221 -2.91 -11.11 0.96
C ALA A 221 -2.56 -11.56 -0.46
N ILE A 222 -1.29 -11.41 -0.87
CA ILE A 222 -0.83 -11.80 -2.21
C ILE A 222 -1.06 -13.28 -2.46
N LEU A 223 -0.68 -14.14 -1.51
CA LEU A 223 -0.90 -15.59 -1.62
C LEU A 223 -2.40 -15.93 -1.68
N GLY A 224 -3.21 -15.26 -0.87
CA GLY A 224 -4.67 -15.40 -0.84
C GLY A 224 -5.28 -15.18 -2.22
N PHE A 225 -5.02 -14.03 -2.85
CA PHE A 225 -5.51 -13.73 -4.20
C PHE A 225 -4.87 -14.60 -5.29
N THR A 226 -3.60 -15.01 -5.13
CA THR A 226 -2.91 -15.87 -6.12
C THR A 226 -3.52 -17.26 -6.21
N PHE A 227 -4.08 -17.78 -5.10
CA PHE A 227 -4.66 -19.12 -5.01
C PHE A 227 -6.18 -19.13 -4.78
N LEU A 228 -6.83 -17.98 -4.97
CA LEU A 228 -8.28 -17.84 -4.87
C LEU A 228 -8.97 -18.48 -6.08
N ASP A 229 -10.07 -19.18 -5.88
CA ASP A 229 -10.91 -19.59 -7.01
C ASP A 229 -11.73 -18.37 -7.46
N VAL A 230 -11.44 -17.88 -8.67
CA VAL A 230 -12.05 -16.67 -9.21
C VAL A 230 -13.57 -16.82 -9.36
N GLY A 231 -14.04 -17.99 -9.82
CA GLY A 231 -15.47 -18.22 -10.06
C GLY A 231 -16.27 -18.37 -8.77
N GLU A 232 -15.70 -19.03 -7.77
CA GLU A 232 -16.27 -19.08 -6.42
C GLU A 232 -16.34 -17.69 -5.79
N ALA A 233 -15.25 -16.90 -5.88
CA ALA A 233 -15.21 -15.54 -5.36
C ALA A 233 -16.28 -14.64 -6.02
N GLU A 234 -16.39 -14.69 -7.35
CA GLU A 234 -17.39 -13.91 -8.09
C GLU A 234 -18.83 -14.31 -7.70
N THR A 235 -19.06 -15.60 -7.42
CA THR A 235 -20.38 -16.09 -6.97
C THR A 235 -20.75 -15.47 -5.62
N VAL A 236 -19.84 -15.47 -4.65
CA VAL A 236 -20.04 -14.85 -3.33
C VAL A 236 -20.33 -13.35 -3.47
N GLU A 237 -19.55 -12.65 -4.29
CA GLU A 237 -19.73 -11.22 -4.52
C GLU A 237 -21.09 -10.92 -5.17
N LYS A 238 -21.53 -11.72 -6.15
CA LYS A 238 -22.88 -11.61 -6.75
C LYS A 238 -23.99 -11.78 -5.71
N GLU A 239 -23.89 -12.78 -4.84
CA GLU A 239 -24.86 -12.99 -3.77
C GLU A 239 -24.91 -11.79 -2.81
N MET A 240 -23.76 -11.24 -2.43
CA MET A 240 -23.69 -10.04 -1.58
C MET A 240 -24.33 -8.81 -2.25
N LEU A 241 -24.11 -8.61 -3.55
CA LEU A 241 -24.71 -7.52 -4.31
C LEU A 241 -26.24 -7.65 -4.41
N GLN A 242 -26.74 -8.89 -4.62
CA GLN A 242 -28.18 -9.17 -4.65
C GLN A 242 -28.84 -8.91 -3.29
N MET A 243 -28.19 -9.30 -2.18
CA MET A 243 -28.69 -9.01 -0.82
C MET A 243 -28.77 -7.50 -0.53
N LYS A 244 -27.87 -6.69 -1.10
CA LYS A 244 -27.89 -5.21 -0.99
C LYS A 244 -29.05 -4.57 -1.79
N SER A 245 -29.64 -5.27 -2.76
CA SER A 245 -30.68 -4.75 -3.67
C SER A 245 -31.97 -5.60 -3.65
N PRO A 246 -32.81 -5.54 -2.58
CA PRO A 246 -33.95 -6.46 -2.42
C PRO A 246 -35.13 -6.30 -3.41
N THR A 247 -35.10 -5.31 -4.32
CA THR A 247 -36.28 -4.89 -5.09
C THR A 247 -36.24 -5.28 -6.57
N ALA A 248 -36.27 -6.58 -6.89
CA ALA A 248 -36.54 -7.02 -8.27
C ALA A 248 -37.32 -8.34 -8.46
N SER A 249 -37.63 -9.14 -7.42
CA SER A 249 -38.28 -10.46 -7.62
C SER A 249 -39.66 -10.65 -7.00
N ALA A 250 -40.29 -9.61 -6.43
CA ALA A 250 -41.60 -9.74 -5.77
C ALA A 250 -42.81 -9.24 -6.61
N SER A 251 -42.73 -9.22 -7.94
CA SER A 251 -43.92 -9.06 -8.79
C SER A 251 -44.42 -10.42 -9.28
N GLY A 252 -45.03 -11.20 -8.38
CA GLY A 252 -45.85 -12.34 -8.77
C GLY A 252 -47.12 -11.86 -9.50
N PRO A 253 -47.64 -12.61 -10.48
CA PRO A 253 -48.82 -12.20 -11.21
C PRO A 253 -50.03 -12.21 -10.29
N THR A 254 -50.68 -11.06 -10.12
CA THR A 254 -52.03 -10.99 -9.59
C THR A 254 -52.98 -11.54 -10.65
N GLU A 255 -53.51 -12.73 -10.42
CA GLU A 255 -54.64 -13.30 -11.15
C GLU A 255 -55.86 -12.36 -11.01
N ASN A 256 -56.47 -12.04 -12.15
CA ASN A 256 -57.82 -11.48 -12.26
C ASN A 256 -58.71 -12.52 -12.96
#